data_AF-A0A0A9WV71-F1
#
_entry.id   AF-A0A0A9WV71-F1
#
_cell.length_a   1.000
_cell.length_b   1.000
_cell.length_c   1.000
_cell.angle_alpha   90.00
_cell.angle_beta   90.00
_cell.angle_gamma   90.00
#
_symmetry.space_group_name_H-M   'P 1'
#
loop_
_entity.id
_entity.type
_entity.pdbx_description
1 polymer ?
#
loop_
_entity_poly.entity_id
_entity_poly.type
_entity_poly.pdbx_seq_one_letter_code
_entity_poly.pdbx_strand_id
1 'polypeptide(L)'
;MFARPWATCQRFPITYQLEHGIRYLDFRLDFDSTKDRFFITHFLRSKSSPKTCLESVRIFLEEHPKEVVIIDFQHFYHFSDSLKDQFLAGVLDLFESMVCPVPNEDQLLTLAYMQANGFQVVLINRYKACKSCKTPKNLFFSPRDFPTYWPDTDNATEVIDKAKMACRIQHSFGYITQEQRTSCTLI
;
A
#
# COMPACT_ATOMS: atom_id res chain seq x y z
N MET A 1 -25.61 -11.35 9.22
CA MET A 1 -24.26 -10.72 9.11
C MET A 1 -24.41 -9.38 8.41
N PHE A 2 -24.65 -8.32 9.17
CA PHE A 2 -25.07 -6.98 8.70
C PHE A 2 -23.91 -6.06 8.31
N ALA A 3 -22.82 -6.58 7.74
CA ALA A 3 -21.62 -5.79 7.46
C ALA A 3 -21.07 -5.88 6.05
N ARG A 4 -21.55 -6.84 5.24
CA ARG A 4 -21.01 -7.10 3.89
C ARG A 4 -21.11 -5.91 2.91
N PRO A 5 -22.19 -5.11 2.89
CA PRO A 5 -22.26 -3.95 1.99
C PRO A 5 -21.15 -2.94 2.29
N TRP A 6 -20.88 -2.68 3.57
CA TRP A 6 -19.92 -1.66 4.02
C TRP A 6 -18.46 -2.10 4.03
N ALA A 7 -18.17 -3.39 3.76
CA ALA A 7 -16.84 -3.97 3.90
C ALA A 7 -16.11 -4.21 2.56
N THR A 8 -16.79 -4.02 1.41
CA THR A 8 -16.24 -4.38 0.10
C THR A 8 -15.85 -3.15 -0.71
N CYS A 9 -14.60 -2.70 -0.65
CA CYS A 9 -14.18 -1.47 -1.35
C CYS A 9 -13.91 -1.64 -2.85
N GLN A 10 -13.68 -2.86 -3.34
CA GLN A 10 -13.32 -3.11 -4.73
C GLN A 10 -14.03 -4.37 -5.25
N ARG A 11 -14.54 -4.30 -6.49
CA ARG A 11 -15.26 -5.41 -7.14
C ARG A 11 -14.39 -6.20 -8.13
N PHE A 12 -13.26 -5.64 -8.53
CA PHE A 12 -12.41 -6.19 -9.58
C PHE A 12 -11.09 -6.76 -9.03
N PRO A 13 -10.53 -7.78 -9.67
CA PRO A 13 -9.19 -8.29 -9.35
C PRO A 13 -8.11 -7.20 -9.46
N ILE A 14 -6.97 -7.42 -8.80
CA ILE A 14 -5.84 -6.48 -8.84
C ILE A 14 -5.34 -6.25 -10.27
N THR A 15 -5.24 -7.29 -11.09
CA THR A 15 -4.83 -7.17 -12.50
C THR A 15 -5.69 -6.17 -13.26
N TYR A 16 -7.02 -6.30 -13.16
CA TYR A 16 -7.96 -5.38 -13.78
C TYR A 16 -7.79 -3.95 -13.25
N GLN A 17 -7.62 -3.77 -11.94
CA GLN A 17 -7.40 -2.44 -11.37
C GLN A 17 -6.11 -1.79 -11.94
N LEU A 18 -5.03 -2.56 -12.05
CA LEU A 18 -3.76 -2.11 -12.63
C LEU A 18 -3.92 -1.77 -14.13
N GLU A 19 -4.56 -2.62 -14.91
CA GLU A 19 -4.83 -2.35 -16.33
C GLU A 19 -5.66 -1.06 -16.55
N HIS A 20 -6.47 -0.68 -15.55
CA HIS A 20 -7.31 0.52 -15.59
C HIS A 20 -6.70 1.73 -14.87
N GLY A 21 -5.39 1.71 -14.63
CA GLY A 21 -4.63 2.89 -14.19
C GLY A 21 -4.43 3.03 -12.68
N ILE A 22 -4.89 2.08 -11.86
CA ILE A 22 -4.57 2.10 -10.42
C ILE A 22 -3.07 1.83 -10.23
N ARG A 23 -2.39 2.71 -9.49
CA ARG A 23 -0.97 2.56 -9.13
C ARG A 23 -0.68 2.67 -7.64
N TYR A 24 -1.70 2.94 -6.83
CA TYR A 24 -1.60 2.97 -5.38
C TYR A 24 -2.49 1.88 -4.79
N LEU A 25 -1.89 0.96 -4.04
CA LEU A 25 -2.58 -0.18 -3.44
C LEU A 25 -2.53 -0.08 -1.92
N ASP A 26 -3.69 0.07 -1.30
CA ASP A 26 -3.86 0.10 0.16
C ASP A 26 -4.06 -1.34 0.69
N PHE A 27 -3.01 -1.89 1.32
CA PHE A 27 -3.02 -3.20 1.95
C PHE A 27 -3.27 -3.09 3.46
N ARG A 28 -4.44 -3.58 3.87
CA ARG A 28 -4.78 -3.86 5.26
C ARG A 28 -4.80 -5.37 5.44
N LEU A 29 -3.92 -5.89 6.29
CA LEU A 29 -3.64 -7.32 6.41
C LEU A 29 -4.18 -7.87 7.73
N ASP A 30 -4.63 -9.12 7.69
CA ASP A 30 -5.05 -9.88 8.87
C ASP A 30 -4.45 -11.29 8.81
N PHE A 31 -4.14 -11.86 9.98
CA PHE A 31 -3.65 -13.23 10.10
C PHE A 31 -4.61 -14.07 10.95
N ASP A 32 -5.04 -15.22 10.40
CA ASP A 32 -5.84 -16.20 11.11
C ASP A 32 -4.94 -17.33 11.61
N SER A 33 -4.57 -17.31 12.89
CA SER A 33 -3.74 -18.34 13.51
C SER A 33 -4.40 -19.72 13.56
N THR A 34 -5.74 -19.80 13.50
CA THR A 34 -6.46 -21.09 13.50
C THR A 34 -6.37 -21.80 12.15
N LYS A 35 -6.10 -21.05 11.08
CA LYS A 35 -5.99 -21.54 9.70
C LYS A 35 -4.60 -21.36 9.10
N ASP A 36 -3.70 -20.78 9.88
CA ASP A 36 -2.35 -20.37 9.48
C ASP A 36 -2.33 -19.65 8.13
N ARG A 37 -3.13 -18.57 8.02
CA ARG A 37 -3.37 -17.91 6.73
C ARG A 37 -3.48 -16.39 6.83
N PHE A 38 -2.89 -15.70 5.85
CA PHE A 38 -3.02 -14.26 5.64
C PHE A 38 -4.22 -13.87 4.80
N PHE A 39 -4.81 -12.72 5.12
CA PHE A 39 -5.94 -12.14 4.42
C PHE A 39 -5.72 -10.64 4.20
N ILE A 40 -6.30 -10.11 3.12
CA ILE A 40 -6.55 -8.67 2.98
C ILE A 40 -7.89 -8.37 3.66
N THR A 41 -8.03 -7.24 4.37
CA THR A 41 -9.26 -6.89 5.11
C THR A 41 -9.64 -5.42 5.01
N HIS A 42 -10.94 -5.12 4.98
CA HIS A 42 -11.47 -3.77 5.15
C HIS A 42 -12.76 -3.81 6.00
N PHE A 43 -12.72 -4.58 7.10
CA PHE A 43 -13.82 -5.02 7.99
C PHE A 43 -14.16 -6.51 7.84
N LEU A 44 -14.10 -7.05 6.62
CA LEU A 44 -14.19 -8.49 6.35
C LEU A 44 -12.93 -8.96 5.60
N ARG A 45 -12.56 -10.23 5.83
CA ARG A 45 -11.48 -10.89 5.10
C ARG A 45 -11.86 -11.10 3.63
N SER A 46 -10.96 -10.69 2.75
CA SER A 46 -11.02 -10.96 1.31
C SER A 46 -10.91 -12.46 1.02
N LYS A 47 -11.43 -12.88 -0.14
CA LYS A 47 -11.21 -14.22 -0.68
C LYS A 47 -9.80 -14.41 -1.24
N SER A 48 -9.21 -13.33 -1.78
CA SER A 48 -7.87 -13.38 -2.35
C SER A 48 -6.83 -13.26 -1.25
N SER A 49 -5.79 -14.10 -1.33
CA SER A 49 -4.66 -14.00 -0.42
C SER A 49 -3.79 -12.79 -0.77
N PRO A 50 -3.13 -12.15 0.21
CA PRO A 50 -2.17 -11.08 -0.06
C PRO A 50 -1.07 -11.51 -1.04
N LYS A 51 -0.58 -12.76 -0.91
CA LYS A 51 0.44 -13.33 -1.79
C LYS A 51 0.00 -13.30 -3.26
N THR A 52 -1.18 -13.84 -3.56
CA THR A 52 -1.71 -13.88 -4.94
C THR A 52 -1.88 -12.47 -5.53
N CYS A 53 -2.32 -11.51 -4.70
CA CYS A 53 -2.43 -10.13 -5.14
C CYS A 53 -1.06 -9.52 -5.47
N LEU A 54 -0.06 -9.73 -4.62
CA LEU A 54 1.30 -9.21 -4.85
C LEU A 54 1.98 -9.89 -6.05
N GLU A 55 1.78 -11.19 -6.25
CA GLU A 55 2.24 -11.92 -7.45
C GLU A 55 1.63 -11.32 -8.73
N SER A 56 0.34 -10.97 -8.69
CA SER A 56 -0.32 -10.29 -9.81
C SER A 56 0.28 -8.92 -10.10
N VAL A 57 0.69 -8.18 -9.06
CA VAL A 57 1.40 -6.90 -9.22
C VAL A 57 2.75 -7.14 -9.88
N ARG A 58 3.51 -8.15 -9.45
CA ARG A 58 4.81 -8.46 -10.05
C ARG A 58 4.68 -8.80 -11.53
N ILE A 59 3.75 -9.69 -11.90
CA ILE A 59 3.49 -10.05 -13.30
C ILE A 59 3.18 -8.79 -14.14
N PHE A 60 2.29 -7.92 -13.65
CA PHE A 60 1.98 -6.66 -14.30
C PHE A 60 3.23 -5.78 -14.51
N LEU A 61 4.11 -5.68 -13.51
CA LEU A 61 5.33 -4.87 -13.62
C LEU A 61 6.35 -5.47 -14.60
N GLU A 62 6.44 -6.80 -14.69
CA GLU A 62 7.26 -7.49 -15.69
C GLU A 62 6.77 -7.24 -17.12
N GLU A 63 5.45 -7.21 -17.32
CA GLU A 63 4.82 -6.90 -18.62
C GLU A 63 4.86 -5.41 -18.97
N HIS A 64 5.01 -4.54 -17.97
CA HIS A 64 5.02 -3.09 -18.14
C HIS A 64 6.22 -2.40 -17.46
N PRO A 65 7.45 -2.48 -18.03
CA PRO A 65 8.70 -2.04 -17.39
C PRO A 65 8.79 -0.55 -17.01
N LYS A 66 7.91 0.30 -17.54
CA LYS A 66 7.89 1.74 -17.25
C LYS A 66 6.92 2.12 -16.13
N GLU A 67 6.06 1.19 -15.73
CA GLU A 67 5.05 1.41 -14.71
C GLU A 67 5.66 1.26 -13.32
N VAL A 68 5.11 2.04 -12.39
CA VAL A 68 5.50 2.04 -10.98
C VAL A 68 4.25 1.84 -10.12
N VAL A 69 4.32 0.94 -9.14
CA VAL A 69 3.24 0.69 -8.19
C VAL A 69 3.71 1.04 -6.78
N ILE A 70 2.88 1.81 -6.06
CA ILE A 70 3.03 2.14 -4.66
C ILE A 70 2.16 1.15 -3.85
N ILE A 71 2.78 0.39 -2.95
CA ILE A 71 2.10 -0.55 -2.07
C ILE A 71 2.20 -0.02 -0.65
N ASP A 72 1.05 0.30 -0.05
CA ASP A 72 0.96 0.89 1.28
C ASP A 72 0.38 -0.12 2.28
N PHE A 73 1.24 -0.64 3.15
CA PHE A 73 0.84 -1.54 4.24
C PHE A 73 0.31 -0.72 5.42
N GLN A 74 -0.99 -0.43 5.38
CA GLN A 74 -1.68 0.38 6.38
C GLN A 74 -1.79 -0.31 7.75
N HIS A 75 -2.20 -1.58 7.76
CA HIS A 75 -2.48 -2.31 9.00
C HIS A 75 -2.07 -3.78 8.94
N PHE A 76 -1.69 -4.32 10.10
CA PHE A 76 -1.36 -5.73 10.34
C PHE A 76 -2.15 -6.25 11.57
N TYR A 77 -3.38 -6.72 11.36
CA TYR A 77 -4.24 -7.23 12.43
C TYR A 77 -3.88 -8.67 12.81
N HIS A 78 -3.77 -8.94 14.11
CA HIS A 78 -3.41 -10.26 14.66
C HIS A 78 -2.05 -10.82 14.22
N PHE A 79 -1.14 -9.95 13.75
CA PHE A 79 0.26 -10.32 13.50
C PHE A 79 1.07 -10.20 14.79
N SER A 80 1.93 -11.19 15.05
CA SER A 80 3.10 -10.98 15.90
C SER A 80 4.16 -10.18 15.14
N ASP A 81 5.09 -9.53 15.84
CA ASP A 81 6.18 -8.80 15.18
C ASP A 81 7.06 -9.71 14.32
N SER A 82 7.33 -10.94 14.78
CA SER A 82 8.07 -11.94 13.98
C SER A 82 7.33 -12.31 12.69
N LEU A 83 6.01 -12.48 12.75
CA LEU A 83 5.21 -12.81 11.57
C LEU A 83 5.16 -11.66 10.58
N LYS A 84 5.10 -10.42 11.08
CA LYS A 84 5.17 -9.20 10.26
C LYS A 84 6.51 -9.11 9.54
N ASP A 85 7.61 -9.35 10.25
CA ASP A 85 8.96 -9.36 9.66
C ASP A 85 9.08 -10.41 8.57
N GLN A 86 8.58 -11.63 8.80
CA GLN A 86 8.56 -12.71 7.80
C GLN A 86 7.73 -12.32 6.58
N PHE A 87 6.55 -11.72 6.79
CA PHE A 87 5.72 -11.25 5.69
C PHE A 87 6.43 -10.20 4.84
N LEU A 88 7.01 -9.17 5.49
CA LEU A 88 7.72 -8.09 4.80
C LEU A 88 9.00 -8.59 4.10
N ALA A 89 9.71 -9.55 4.68
CA ALA A 89 10.83 -10.21 4.01
C ALA A 89 10.36 -10.92 2.73
N GLY A 90 9.24 -11.67 2.80
CA GLY A 90 8.66 -12.30 1.61
C GLY A 90 8.20 -11.30 0.54
N VAL A 91 7.78 -10.09 0.91
CA VAL A 91 7.48 -9.01 -0.04
C VAL A 91 8.76 -8.54 -0.74
N LEU A 92 9.85 -8.36 0.02
CA LEU A 92 11.14 -7.99 -0.56
C LEU A 92 11.69 -9.08 -1.49
N ASP A 93 11.59 -10.35 -1.09
CA ASP A 93 12.00 -11.49 -1.91
C ASP A 93 11.15 -11.61 -3.18
N LEU A 94 9.88 -11.21 -3.14
CA LEU A 94 9.01 -11.23 -4.31
C LEU A 94 9.39 -10.15 -5.33
N PHE A 95 9.70 -8.93 -4.89
CA PHE A 95 9.97 -7.81 -5.81
C PHE A 95 11.46 -7.59 -6.09
N GLU A 96 12.34 -8.09 -5.25
CA GLU A 96 13.80 -8.09 -5.45
C GLU A 96 14.34 -6.71 -5.84
N SER A 97 15.03 -6.61 -6.97
CA SER A 97 15.60 -5.38 -7.51
C SER A 97 14.56 -4.37 -8.02
N MET A 98 13.28 -4.73 -8.12
CA MET A 98 12.22 -3.78 -8.47
C MET A 98 11.91 -2.81 -7.33
N VAL A 99 12.29 -3.15 -6.09
CA VAL A 99 12.02 -2.29 -4.92
C VAL A 99 12.90 -1.05 -4.99
N CYS A 100 12.24 0.12 -5.02
CA CYS A 100 12.91 1.40 -4.90
C CYS A 100 13.38 1.59 -3.45
N PRO A 101 14.69 1.76 -3.21
CA PRO A 101 15.15 2.18 -1.90
C PRO A 101 14.64 3.60 -1.59
N VAL A 102 14.51 3.91 -0.30
CA VAL A 102 14.27 5.27 0.18
C VAL A 102 15.48 6.12 -0.24
N PRO A 103 15.31 7.14 -1.09
CA PRO A 103 16.43 7.96 -1.53
C PRO A 103 17.07 8.71 -0.35
N ASN A 104 18.37 8.99 -0.47
CA ASN A 104 19.05 9.89 0.46
C ASN A 104 18.53 11.33 0.31
N GLU A 105 18.78 12.19 1.29
CA GLU A 105 18.23 13.56 1.34
C GLU A 105 18.48 14.39 0.07
N ASP A 106 19.56 14.12 -0.67
CA ASP A 106 19.94 14.85 -1.89
C ASP A 106 19.30 14.29 -3.17
N GLN A 107 18.54 13.19 -3.09
CA GLN A 107 17.97 12.50 -4.25
C GLN A 107 16.45 12.67 -4.33
N LEU A 108 15.99 13.21 -5.47
CA LEU A 108 14.56 13.34 -5.74
C LEU A 108 13.97 12.00 -6.20
N LEU A 109 12.94 11.53 -5.48
CA LEU A 109 12.12 10.41 -5.93
C LEU A 109 11.28 10.85 -7.13
N THR A 110 11.72 10.51 -8.34
CA THR A 110 11.02 10.81 -9.58
C THR A 110 10.83 9.54 -10.41
N LEU A 111 9.84 9.53 -11.30
CA LEU A 111 9.67 8.42 -12.25
C LEU A 111 10.92 8.22 -13.12
N ALA A 112 11.59 9.31 -13.51
CA ALA A 112 12.84 9.25 -14.28
C ALA A 112 13.96 8.56 -13.49
N TYR A 113 14.11 8.91 -12.20
CA TYR A 113 15.06 8.24 -11.30
C TYR A 113 14.76 6.75 -11.18
N MET A 114 13.49 6.39 -10.95
CA MET A 114 13.09 4.99 -10.80
C MET A 114 13.34 4.19 -12.08
N GLN A 115 12.89 4.70 -13.23
CA GLN A 115 13.08 4.05 -14.53
C GLN A 115 14.56 3.90 -14.90
N ALA A 116 15.40 4.90 -14.62
CA ALA A 116 16.84 4.83 -14.89
C ALA A 116 17.56 3.75 -14.08
N ASN A 117 16.99 3.34 -12.94
CA ASN A 117 17.55 2.31 -12.06
C ASN A 117 16.78 0.98 -12.12
N GLY A 118 15.74 0.87 -12.95
CA GLY A 118 14.90 -0.32 -13.03
C GLY A 118 13.99 -0.54 -11.82
N PHE A 119 13.76 0.49 -11.00
CA PHE A 119 12.84 0.42 -9.87
C PHE A 119 11.39 0.58 -10.34
N GLN A 120 10.51 -0.26 -9.80
CA GLN A 120 9.09 -0.30 -10.15
C GLN A 120 8.17 -0.32 -8.93
N VAL A 121 8.69 -0.54 -7.72
CA VAL A 121 7.86 -0.68 -6.51
C VAL A 121 8.30 0.29 -5.42
N VAL A 122 7.36 1.08 -4.91
CA VAL A 122 7.52 1.86 -3.68
C VAL A 122 6.76 1.16 -2.57
N LEU A 123 7.47 0.73 -1.52
CA LEU A 123 6.86 0.08 -0.37
C LEU A 123 6.73 1.07 0.79
N ILE A 124 5.51 1.31 1.25
CA ILE A 124 5.25 2.12 2.45
C ILE A 124 4.85 1.18 3.59
N ASN A 125 5.54 1.27 4.72
CA ASN A 125 5.18 0.55 5.93
C ASN A 125 4.71 1.54 7.00
N ARG A 126 3.42 1.50 7.33
CA ARG A 126 2.84 2.43 8.31
C ARG A 126 3.14 2.09 9.75
N TYR A 127 3.60 0.87 10.01
CA TYR A 127 3.91 0.43 11.35
C TYR A 127 5.32 0.85 11.77
N LYS A 128 5.49 1.24 13.04
CA LYS A 128 6.83 1.47 13.58
C LYS A 128 7.60 0.15 13.56
N ALA A 129 8.69 0.09 12.80
CA ALA A 129 9.66 -0.99 12.91
C ALA A 129 10.00 -1.19 14.40
N CYS A 130 9.68 -2.35 14.96
CA CYS A 130 10.12 -2.73 16.30
C CYS A 130 11.65 -2.62 16.36
N LYS A 131 12.22 -2.36 17.54
CA LYS A 131 13.69 -2.26 17.67
C LYS A 131 14.41 -3.56 17.25
N SER A 132 13.70 -4.69 17.30
CA SER A 132 14.16 -6.00 16.83
C SER A 132 13.76 -6.33 15.39
N CYS A 133 12.98 -5.47 14.70
CA CYS A 133 12.57 -5.71 13.32
C CYS A 133 13.81 -5.78 12.43
N LYS A 134 13.92 -6.89 11.70
CA LYS A 134 15.04 -7.13 10.78
C LYS A 134 14.82 -6.49 9.40
N THR A 135 13.65 -5.89 9.18
CA THR A 135 13.31 -5.29 7.89
C THR A 135 14.29 -4.15 7.55
N PRO A 136 14.92 -4.17 6.36
CA PRO A 136 15.82 -3.12 5.93
C PRO A 136 15.11 -1.77 5.89
N LYS A 137 15.53 -0.84 6.75
CA LYS A 137 14.88 0.48 6.89
C LYS A 137 14.95 1.33 5.62
N ASN A 138 15.94 1.09 4.78
CA ASN A 138 16.14 1.80 3.52
C ASN A 138 15.28 1.26 2.36
N LEU A 139 14.49 0.20 2.57
CA LEU A 139 13.61 -0.38 1.53
C LEU A 139 12.12 -0.15 1.80
N PHE A 140 11.78 0.49 2.93
CA PHE A 140 10.40 0.83 3.29
C PHE A 140 10.31 2.29 3.67
N PHE A 141 9.49 3.03 2.93
CA PHE A 141 9.12 4.40 3.27
C PHE A 141 8.25 4.40 4.54
N SER A 142 8.49 5.37 5.40
CA SER A 142 7.79 5.57 6.66
C SER A 142 6.53 6.44 6.50
N PRO A 143 5.67 6.52 7.52
CA PRO A 143 4.56 7.47 7.52
C PRO A 143 4.96 8.94 7.34
N ARG A 144 6.20 9.31 7.66
CA ARG A 144 6.69 10.68 7.51
C ARG A 144 7.06 11.00 6.06
N ASP A 145 7.44 9.99 5.30
CA ASP A 145 7.86 10.13 3.91
C ASP A 145 6.67 10.38 2.98
N PHE A 146 5.54 9.75 3.31
CA PHE A 146 4.24 9.89 2.65
C PHE A 146 3.10 10.09 3.66
N PRO A 147 2.97 11.24 4.32
CA PRO A 147 1.88 11.49 5.28
C PRO A 147 0.49 11.22 4.69
N THR A 148 -0.36 10.58 5.50
CA THR A 148 -1.77 10.35 5.16
C THR A 148 -2.63 11.48 5.70
N TYR A 149 -3.37 12.14 4.81
CA TYR A 149 -4.38 13.14 5.15
C TYR A 149 -5.76 12.51 5.00
N TRP A 150 -6.42 12.32 6.14
CA TRP A 150 -7.81 11.86 6.18
C TRP A 150 -8.72 13.04 6.55
N PRO A 151 -9.63 13.44 5.66
CA PRO A 151 -10.52 14.57 5.91
C PRO A 151 -11.50 14.37 7.07
N ASP A 152 -11.83 13.14 7.45
CA ASP A 152 -12.82 12.82 8.50
C ASP A 152 -14.12 13.64 8.36
N THR A 153 -14.65 13.67 7.14
CA THR A 153 -15.86 14.41 6.78
C THR A 153 -16.47 13.78 5.52
N ASP A 154 -17.79 13.80 5.41
CA ASP A 154 -18.51 13.39 4.20
C ASP A 154 -18.91 14.58 3.31
N ASN A 155 -18.50 15.79 3.70
CA ASN A 155 -18.67 17.01 2.92
C ASN A 155 -17.58 17.09 1.83
N ALA A 156 -18.02 17.02 0.57
CA ALA A 156 -17.12 17.04 -0.59
C ALA A 156 -16.25 18.31 -0.67
N THR A 157 -16.77 19.47 -0.28
CA THR A 157 -16.01 20.72 -0.29
C THR A 157 -14.89 20.68 0.75
N GLU A 158 -15.17 20.17 1.95
CA GLU A 158 -14.15 20.04 3.00
C GLU A 158 -13.07 19.02 2.62
N VAL A 159 -13.43 17.92 1.96
CA VAL A 159 -12.46 16.95 1.40
C VAL A 159 -11.53 17.65 0.41
N ILE A 160 -12.09 18.37 -0.56
CA ILE A 160 -11.32 19.09 -1.59
C ILE A 160 -10.41 20.14 -0.97
N ASP A 161 -10.89 20.90 0.02
CA ASP A 161 -10.10 21.97 0.64
C ASP A 161 -8.95 21.41 1.49
N LYS A 162 -9.17 20.29 2.19
CA LYS A 162 -8.09 19.56 2.89
C LYS A 162 -7.07 18.98 1.91
N ALA A 163 -7.51 18.43 0.77
CA ALA A 163 -6.61 17.96 -0.29
C ALA A 163 -5.76 19.11 -0.86
N LYS A 164 -6.37 20.26 -1.17
CA LYS A 164 -5.64 21.46 -1.62
C LYS A 164 -4.64 21.96 -0.58
N MET A 165 -4.98 21.88 0.71
CA MET A 165 -4.07 22.25 1.78
C MET A 165 -2.87 21.30 1.84
N ALA A 166 -3.09 19.98 1.69
CA ALA A 166 -2.01 19.01 1.59
C ALA A 166 -1.08 19.30 0.40
N CYS A 167 -1.59 19.72 -0.76
CA CYS A 167 -0.77 20.14 -1.91
C CYS A 167 0.20 21.30 -1.61
N ARG A 168 -0.14 22.16 -0.65
CA ARG A 168 0.64 23.38 -0.34
C ARG A 168 1.73 23.14 0.70
N ILE A 169 1.71 21.99 1.36
CA ILE A 169 2.70 21.62 2.36
C ILE A 169 3.87 20.95 1.64
N GLN A 170 5.10 21.29 2.04
CA GLN A 170 6.28 20.59 1.58
C GLN A 170 6.36 19.24 2.30
N HIS A 171 6.35 18.15 1.52
CA HIS A 171 6.51 16.79 2.02
C HIS A 171 7.89 16.25 1.61
N SER A 172 8.35 15.20 2.26
CA SER A 172 9.63 14.55 1.91
C SER A 172 9.60 14.01 0.48
N PHE A 173 8.56 13.22 0.14
CA PHE A 173 8.44 12.58 -1.18
C PHE A 173 7.05 12.74 -1.79
N GLY A 174 6.00 12.74 -0.98
CA GLY A 174 4.63 12.95 -1.43
C GLY A 174 3.65 12.93 -0.27
N TYR A 175 2.35 12.92 -0.57
CA TYR A 175 1.30 12.75 0.43
C TYR A 175 0.20 11.86 -0.14
N ILE A 176 -0.61 11.28 0.76
CA ILE A 176 -1.73 10.42 0.39
C ILE A 176 -3.01 11.01 0.98
N THR A 177 -4.03 11.20 0.15
CA THR A 177 -5.39 11.54 0.59
C THR A 177 -6.27 10.30 0.49
N GLN A 178 -7.05 10.03 1.54
CA GLN A 178 -8.02 8.94 1.55
C GLN A 178 -9.43 9.51 1.39
N GLU A 179 -10.04 9.26 0.23
CA GLU A 179 -11.36 9.79 -0.15
C GLU A 179 -12.37 8.65 -0.37
N GLN A 180 -12.59 7.84 0.67
CA GLN A 180 -13.61 6.79 0.63
C GLN A 180 -14.84 7.20 1.43
N ARG A 181 -15.99 7.28 0.75
CA ARG A 181 -17.29 7.32 1.42
C ARG A 181 -17.65 5.88 1.84
N THR A 182 -18.13 5.69 3.06
CA THR A 182 -18.44 4.37 3.65
C THR A 182 -19.53 3.56 2.94
N SER A 183 -20.06 4.03 1.79
CA SER A 183 -21.13 3.39 1.02
C SER A 183 -20.57 2.62 -0.17
N CYS A 184 -19.94 1.48 0.09
CA CYS A 184 -19.65 0.53 -0.98
C CYS A 184 -20.89 -0.33 -1.29
N THR A 185 -21.19 -0.54 -2.57
CA THR A 185 -22.38 -1.29 -3.03
C THR A 185 -21.93 -2.63 -3.65
N LEU A 186 -22.75 -3.67 -3.53
CA LEU A 186 -22.50 -5.11 -3.78
C LEU A 186 -22.08 -5.58 -5.19
N ILE A 187 -21.28 -6.65 -5.25
CA ILE A 187 -21.55 -7.80 -6.14
C ILE A 187 -22.33 -8.83 -5.34
#